data_AF-A0A6N0X2D6-F1
#
_entry.id   AF-A0A6N0X2D6-F1
#
_cell.length_a   1.000
_cell.length_b   1.000
_cell.length_c   1.000
_cell.angle_alpha   90.00
_cell.angle_beta   90.00
_cell.angle_gamma   90.00
#
_symmetry.space_group_name_H-M   'P 1'
#
loop_
_entity.id
_entity.type
_entity.pdbx_description
1 polymer ?
#
loop_
_entity_poly.entity_id
_entity_poly.type
_entity_poly.pdbx_seq_one_letter_code
_entity_poly.pdbx_strand_id
1 'polypeptide(L)'
;MLDGFGQAPVCLELDLDSYDGPWTHVERFRGRSGWLVVAEACLVSEDDEWTTTIVAACDDYGDTVPVFMAPNLMACACSLPAHCDELPPDELDDLLDEAAHELQLQWLRDSNVALARLAQAAADGIAAIENQAKAALEILDRQIMDLQRRRRMLSLSDHARSVFDDAIVSLEVEREIAMDDLSAKRQRARTAIEREELALINRAAVRVTVEPLYHVRWSAQARMTEEMEWAQIYASRRTDYHPLSLRGGDDIQVRLTGGLDDLSPPSRPVKARQKTAAHPLDTELRAALAQTRPTQEEDETPVKTQSDATKNANGARSRLLSELALLERSGARKMGGRDPYKLYSERRAELLGKVALLDAQIASPNEPTMGA
;
A
#
# COMPACT_ATOMS: atom_id res chain seq x y z
N MET A 1 -5.22 8.13 -22.50
CA MET A 1 -6.30 8.17 -23.52
C MET A 1 -6.55 9.59 -24.05
N LEU A 2 -5.77 10.60 -23.63
CA LEU A 2 -5.86 11.99 -24.11
C LEU A 2 -4.52 12.53 -24.68
N ASP A 3 -3.49 11.69 -24.80
CA ASP A 3 -2.17 12.06 -25.35
C ASP A 3 -2.32 12.36 -26.84
N GLY A 4 -2.50 13.64 -27.20
CA GLY A 4 -2.67 14.08 -28.58
C GLY A 4 -3.68 15.22 -28.78
N PHE A 5 -4.50 15.52 -27.78
CA PHE A 5 -5.19 16.82 -27.74
C PHE A 5 -4.12 17.85 -27.38
N GLY A 6 -3.82 18.77 -28.29
CA GLY A 6 -2.83 19.83 -28.04
C GLY A 6 -3.24 20.75 -26.89
N GLN A 7 -2.59 21.91 -26.76
CA GLN A 7 -2.87 22.89 -25.70
C GLN A 7 -4.30 23.50 -25.73
N ALA A 8 -5.18 23.04 -26.63
CA ALA A 8 -6.55 23.53 -26.74
C ALA A 8 -7.46 22.88 -25.68
N PRO A 9 -8.31 23.67 -24.98
CA PRO A 9 -9.23 23.15 -23.98
C PRO A 9 -10.30 22.25 -24.60
N VAL A 10 -10.75 21.25 -23.82
CA VAL A 10 -11.80 20.30 -24.23
C VAL A 10 -13.00 20.34 -23.29
N CYS A 11 -14.20 20.19 -23.84
CA CYS A 11 -15.44 20.03 -23.08
C CYS A 11 -15.73 18.54 -22.84
N LEU A 12 -16.05 18.18 -21.59
CA LEU A 12 -16.48 16.84 -21.20
C LEU A 12 -17.77 16.88 -20.36
N GLU A 13 -18.69 15.97 -20.66
CA GLU A 13 -19.83 15.68 -19.79
C GLU A 13 -19.49 14.45 -18.94
N LEU A 14 -19.58 14.58 -17.61
CA LEU A 14 -19.25 13.54 -16.65
C LEU A 14 -20.51 12.80 -16.19
N ASP A 15 -20.49 11.47 -16.29
CA ASP A 15 -21.53 10.61 -15.71
C ASP A 15 -21.17 10.23 -14.28
N LEU A 16 -21.62 11.02 -13.30
CA LEU A 16 -21.28 10.82 -11.88
C LEU A 16 -21.77 9.48 -11.32
N ASP A 17 -22.77 8.85 -11.93
CA ASP A 17 -23.31 7.56 -11.50
C ASP A 17 -22.36 6.39 -11.83
N SER A 18 -21.36 6.63 -12.68
CA SER A 18 -20.35 5.64 -13.06
C SER A 18 -19.15 5.57 -12.09
N TYR A 19 -19.07 6.45 -11.10
CA TYR A 19 -17.98 6.50 -10.13
C TYR A 19 -17.98 5.25 -9.22
N ASP A 20 -16.87 4.50 -9.19
CA ASP A 20 -16.72 3.24 -8.42
C ASP A 20 -16.43 3.44 -6.91
N GLY A 21 -16.85 4.57 -6.33
CA GLY A 21 -16.57 4.93 -4.94
C GLY A 21 -17.81 5.39 -4.16
N PRO A 22 -17.62 5.82 -2.90
CA PRO A 22 -18.68 6.43 -2.12
C PRO A 22 -19.27 7.63 -2.86
N TRP A 23 -20.58 7.62 -3.10
CA TRP A 23 -21.29 8.67 -3.85
C TRP A 23 -21.11 10.07 -3.23
N THR A 24 -20.82 10.15 -1.92
CA THR A 24 -20.52 11.39 -1.20
C THR A 24 -19.28 12.11 -1.72
N HIS A 25 -18.38 11.43 -2.44
CA HIS A 25 -17.20 12.05 -3.04
C HIS A 25 -17.54 12.90 -4.27
N VAL A 26 -18.63 12.56 -4.97
CA VAL A 26 -19.03 13.21 -6.23
C VAL A 26 -20.35 13.99 -6.12
N GLU A 27 -21.10 13.82 -5.02
CA GLU A 27 -22.40 14.45 -4.79
C GLU A 27 -22.38 15.98 -5.03
N ARG A 28 -21.33 16.66 -4.55
CA ARG A 28 -21.20 18.13 -4.66
C ARG A 28 -21.17 18.64 -6.10
N PHE A 29 -20.83 17.79 -7.07
CA PHE A 29 -20.67 18.17 -8.47
C PHE A 29 -21.97 18.03 -9.28
N ARG A 30 -23.04 17.47 -8.69
CA ARG A 30 -24.31 17.28 -9.39
C ARG A 30 -24.92 18.61 -9.83
N GLY A 31 -25.22 18.71 -11.12
CA GLY A 31 -25.79 19.92 -11.71
C GLY A 31 -24.82 21.10 -11.74
N ARG A 32 -23.51 20.85 -11.59
CA ARG A 32 -22.46 21.86 -11.68
C ARG A 32 -21.61 21.64 -12.93
N SER A 33 -20.93 22.69 -13.32
CA SER A 33 -19.90 22.72 -14.34
C SER A 33 -18.74 23.56 -13.84
N GLY A 34 -17.58 23.40 -14.49
CA GLY A 34 -16.37 24.08 -14.09
C GLY A 34 -15.19 23.76 -14.98
N TRP A 35 -14.02 24.10 -14.47
CA TRP A 35 -12.74 23.87 -15.10
C TRP A 35 -11.88 22.92 -14.29
N LEU A 36 -11.05 22.16 -15.00
CA LEU A 36 -10.12 21.20 -14.44
C LEU A 36 -8.83 21.24 -15.28
N VAL A 37 -7.69 21.32 -14.61
CA VAL A 37 -6.38 21.15 -15.23
C VAL A 37 -5.78 19.84 -14.75
N VAL A 38 -5.27 19.06 -15.70
CA VAL A 38 -4.45 17.89 -15.41
C VAL A 38 -3.01 18.25 -15.73
N ALA A 39 -2.13 18.06 -14.76
CA ALA A 39 -0.72 18.36 -14.92
C ALA A 39 0.14 17.16 -14.49
N GLU A 40 1.30 17.05 -15.11
CA GLU A 40 2.36 16.16 -14.64
C GLU A 40 3.23 16.93 -13.65
N ALA A 41 3.31 16.43 -12.43
CA ALA A 41 4.23 16.90 -11.42
C ALA A 41 5.46 15.99 -11.42
N CYS A 42 6.62 16.57 -11.67
CA CYS A 42 7.91 15.93 -11.53
C CYS A 42 8.55 16.34 -10.20
N LEU A 43 8.88 15.35 -9.38
CA LEU A 43 9.56 15.45 -8.10
C LEU A 43 11.01 15.06 -8.32
N VAL A 44 11.89 16.05 -8.29
CA VAL A 44 13.33 15.86 -8.49
C VAL A 44 14.02 15.91 -7.12
N SER A 45 14.68 14.81 -6.77
CA SER A 45 15.65 14.71 -5.68
C SER A 45 17.07 14.63 -6.27
N GLU A 46 18.11 14.64 -5.43
CA GLU A 46 19.50 14.53 -5.88
C GLU A 46 19.77 13.26 -6.71
N ASP A 47 19.20 12.13 -6.30
CA ASP A 47 19.48 10.81 -6.88
C ASP A 47 18.35 10.24 -7.75
N ASP A 48 17.14 10.79 -7.65
CA ASP A 48 15.92 10.16 -8.16
C ASP A 48 14.95 11.20 -8.75
N GLU A 49 14.20 10.77 -9.76
CA GLU A 49 13.12 11.51 -10.39
C GLU A 49 11.82 10.69 -10.31
N TRP A 50 10.75 11.30 -9.82
CA TRP A 50 9.42 10.68 -9.78
C TRP A 50 8.41 11.57 -10.48
N THR A 51 7.64 10.99 -11.39
CA THR A 51 6.51 11.68 -12.01
C THR A 51 5.19 11.20 -11.43
N THR A 52 4.28 12.14 -11.23
CA THR A 52 2.91 11.86 -10.78
C THR A 52 1.95 12.84 -11.42
N THR A 53 0.68 12.47 -11.51
CA THR A 53 -0.35 13.35 -12.08
C THR A 53 -1.06 14.08 -10.95
N ILE A 54 -1.14 15.40 -11.04
CA ILE A 54 -1.96 16.23 -10.16
C ILE A 54 -3.13 16.81 -10.93
N VAL A 55 -4.23 17.03 -10.21
CA VAL A 55 -5.48 17.55 -10.77
C VAL A 55 -5.95 18.70 -9.89
N ALA A 56 -6.10 19.87 -10.49
CA ALA A 56 -6.70 21.05 -9.86
C ALA A 56 -8.00 21.39 -10.59
N ALA A 57 -9.01 21.86 -9.86
CA ALA A 57 -10.30 22.17 -10.45
C ALA A 57 -11.02 23.29 -9.68
N CYS A 58 -11.84 24.04 -10.38
CA CYS A 58 -12.78 25.01 -9.86
C CYS A 58 -14.15 24.83 -10.54
N ASP A 59 -15.22 25.29 -9.91
CA ASP A 59 -16.51 25.40 -10.59
C ASP A 59 -16.65 26.72 -11.36
N ASP A 60 -17.72 26.87 -12.15
CA ASP A 60 -17.98 28.07 -12.95
C ASP A 60 -18.16 29.36 -12.10
N TYR A 61 -18.34 29.22 -10.78
CA TYR A 61 -18.42 30.35 -9.86
C TYR A 61 -17.05 30.73 -9.28
N GLY A 62 -15.99 30.01 -9.64
CA GLY A 62 -14.65 30.18 -9.08
C GLY A 62 -14.48 29.49 -7.73
N ASP A 63 -15.44 28.69 -7.25
CA ASP A 63 -15.28 27.95 -6.01
C ASP A 63 -14.29 26.79 -6.22
N THR A 64 -13.32 26.70 -5.31
CA THR A 64 -12.25 25.72 -5.42
C THR A 64 -12.76 24.30 -5.16
N VAL A 65 -12.29 23.35 -5.97
CA VAL A 65 -12.49 21.93 -5.72
C VAL A 65 -11.30 21.42 -4.90
N PRO A 66 -11.52 20.87 -3.70
CA PRO A 66 -10.45 20.33 -2.88
C PRO A 66 -9.61 19.32 -3.66
N VAL A 67 -8.28 19.41 -3.52
CA VAL A 67 -7.30 18.61 -4.27
C VAL A 67 -7.56 17.10 -4.16
N PHE A 68 -8.02 16.61 -3.01
CA PHE A 68 -8.33 15.19 -2.83
C PHE A 68 -9.62 14.75 -3.55
N MET A 69 -10.51 15.68 -3.90
CA MET A 69 -11.77 15.40 -4.61
C MET A 69 -11.62 15.52 -6.12
N ALA A 70 -10.77 16.43 -6.62
CA ALA A 70 -10.63 16.69 -8.05
C ALA A 70 -10.29 15.44 -8.90
N PRO A 71 -9.41 14.51 -8.47
CA PRO A 71 -9.17 13.26 -9.19
C PRO A 71 -10.40 12.36 -9.35
N ASN A 72 -11.41 12.48 -8.48
CA ASN A 72 -12.62 11.67 -8.57
C ASN A 72 -13.46 12.03 -9.81
N LEU A 73 -13.38 13.27 -10.29
CA LEU A 73 -14.01 13.68 -11.55
C LEU A 73 -13.43 12.91 -12.73
N MET A 74 -12.11 12.69 -12.74
CA MET A 74 -11.42 11.91 -13.78
C MET A 74 -11.67 10.40 -13.70
N ALA A 75 -12.16 9.92 -12.55
CA ALA A 75 -12.55 8.52 -12.36
C ALA A 75 -13.98 8.22 -12.86
N CYS A 76 -14.76 9.25 -13.21
CA CYS A 76 -16.08 9.08 -13.81
C CYS A 76 -15.95 8.78 -15.31
N ALA A 77 -16.87 7.98 -15.85
CA ALA A 77 -17.07 7.88 -17.28
C ALA A 77 -17.44 9.26 -17.83
N CYS A 78 -16.90 9.59 -18.99
CA CYS A 78 -17.10 10.88 -19.64
C CYS A 78 -17.61 10.70 -21.08
N SER A 79 -18.23 11.75 -21.60
CA SER A 79 -18.55 11.86 -23.02
C SER A 79 -17.27 11.90 -23.88
N LEU A 80 -17.45 11.79 -25.20
CA LEU A 80 -16.34 12.06 -26.12
C LEU A 80 -15.87 13.52 -25.96
N PRO A 81 -14.55 13.80 -26.05
CA PRO A 81 -14.03 15.16 -26.00
C PRO A 81 -14.63 16.02 -27.11
N ALA A 82 -15.24 17.14 -26.72
CA ALA A 82 -15.73 18.16 -27.63
C ALA A 82 -14.82 19.40 -27.59
N HIS A 83 -14.81 20.19 -28.66
CA HIS A 83 -14.08 21.45 -28.69
C HIS A 83 -14.70 22.44 -27.68
N CYS A 84 -13.84 23.18 -26.96
CA CYS A 84 -14.25 24.25 -26.07
C CYS A 84 -13.84 25.61 -26.68
N ASP A 85 -14.80 26.50 -26.87
CA ASP A 85 -14.56 27.87 -27.35
C ASP A 85 -14.14 28.84 -26.23
N GLU A 86 -14.32 28.43 -24.97
CA GLU A 86 -13.98 29.23 -23.80
C GLU A 86 -12.53 28.97 -23.37
N LEU A 87 -11.91 29.98 -22.76
CA LEU A 87 -10.56 29.88 -22.21
C LEU A 87 -10.64 29.48 -20.72
N PRO A 88 -9.64 28.72 -20.23
CA PRO A 88 -9.57 28.41 -18.80
C PRO A 88 -9.39 29.70 -17.98
N PRO A 89 -9.97 29.75 -16.77
CA PRO A 89 -9.79 30.87 -15.85
C PRO A 89 -8.36 30.92 -15.30
N ASP A 90 -7.82 32.12 -15.09
CA ASP A 90 -6.46 32.34 -14.57
C ASP A 90 -6.29 31.77 -13.15
N GLU A 91 -7.38 31.74 -12.36
CA GLU A 91 -7.38 31.17 -11.00
C GLU A 91 -7.03 29.67 -10.99
N LEU A 92 -7.13 28.98 -12.12
CA LEU A 92 -6.78 27.57 -12.23
C LEU A 92 -5.27 27.34 -12.10
N ASP A 93 -4.45 28.29 -12.52
CA ASP A 93 -2.99 28.25 -12.35
C ASP A 93 -2.61 28.39 -10.87
N ASP A 94 -3.26 29.30 -10.14
CA ASP A 94 -3.07 29.45 -8.69
C ASP A 94 -3.45 28.16 -7.93
N LEU A 95 -4.53 27.50 -8.35
CA LEU A 95 -4.95 26.21 -7.78
C LEU A 95 -4.00 25.07 -8.11
N LEU A 96 -3.37 25.12 -9.28
CA LEU A 96 -2.35 24.16 -9.67
C LEU A 96 -1.10 24.30 -8.81
N ASP A 97 -0.67 25.52 -8.54
CA ASP A 97 0.43 25.82 -7.62
C ASP A 97 0.11 25.38 -6.18
N GLU A 98 -1.12 25.59 -5.70
CA GLU A 98 -1.57 25.09 -4.39
C GLU A 98 -1.55 23.55 -4.33
N ALA A 99 -2.02 22.87 -5.38
CA ALA A 99 -1.98 21.42 -5.48
C ALA A 99 -0.53 20.89 -5.50
N ALA A 100 0.38 21.58 -6.18
CA ALA A 100 1.81 21.26 -6.19
C ALA A 100 2.43 21.41 -4.78
N HIS A 101 2.04 22.45 -4.05
CA HIS A 101 2.48 22.67 -2.68
C HIS A 101 1.97 21.58 -1.73
N GLU A 102 0.69 21.19 -1.83
CA GLU A 102 0.14 20.09 -1.03
C GLU A 102 0.82 18.74 -1.35
N LEU A 103 1.16 18.48 -2.62
CA LEU A 103 1.95 17.31 -2.99
C LEU A 103 3.33 17.32 -2.31
N GLN A 104 4.01 18.47 -2.29
CA GLN A 104 5.27 18.63 -1.59
C GLN A 104 5.13 18.39 -0.08
N LEU A 105 4.08 18.93 0.55
CA LEU A 105 3.80 18.71 1.97
C LEU A 105 3.51 17.24 2.27
N GLN A 106 2.75 16.57 1.41
CA GLN A 106 2.47 15.15 1.55
C GLN A 106 3.76 14.32 1.47
N TRP A 107 4.66 14.63 0.53
CA TRP A 107 5.97 14.00 0.43
C TRP A 107 6.80 14.17 1.71
N LEU A 108 6.82 15.37 2.27
CA LEU A 108 7.53 15.67 3.52
C LEU A 108 6.91 14.92 4.71
N ARG A 109 5.58 14.81 4.78
CA ARG A 109 4.88 14.01 5.79
C ARG A 109 5.27 12.53 5.69
N ASP A 110 5.27 11.97 4.48
CA ASP A 110 5.62 10.57 4.25
C ASP A 110 7.11 10.29 4.57
N SER A 111 7.99 11.24 4.21
CA SER A 111 9.42 11.20 4.56
C SER A 111 9.64 11.24 6.08
N ASN A 112 8.92 12.10 6.80
CA ASN A 112 8.99 12.18 8.25
C ASN A 112 8.49 10.89 8.92
N VAL A 113 7.42 10.27 8.39
CA VAL A 113 6.93 8.97 8.87
C VAL A 113 7.98 7.88 8.64
N ALA A 114 8.67 7.89 7.49
CA ALA A 114 9.74 6.95 7.21
C ALA A 114 10.93 7.13 8.17
N LEU A 115 11.36 8.37 8.42
CA LEU A 115 12.41 8.69 9.39
C LEU A 115 12.05 8.24 10.81
N ALA A 116 10.82 8.49 11.25
CA ALA A 116 10.35 8.06 12.57
C ALA A 116 10.36 6.52 12.71
N ARG A 117 9.98 5.79 11.66
CA ARG A 117 10.05 4.32 11.63
C ARG A 117 11.48 3.81 11.66
N LEU A 118 12.39 4.46 10.92
CA LEU A 118 13.82 4.12 10.94
C LEU A 118 14.40 4.33 12.35
N ALA A 119 14.11 5.46 12.99
CA ALA A 119 14.57 5.76 14.34
C ALA A 119 14.07 4.75 15.39
N GLN A 120 12.81 4.33 15.28
CA GLN A 120 12.25 3.29 16.15
C GLN A 120 12.94 1.93 15.91
N ALA A 121 13.07 1.51 14.65
CA ALA A 121 13.74 0.25 14.31
C ALA A 121 15.22 0.24 14.76
N ALA A 122 15.89 1.38 14.65
CA ALA A 122 17.25 1.61 15.13
C ALA A 122 17.36 1.42 16.65
N ALA A 123 16.46 2.04 17.42
CA ALA A 123 16.43 1.90 18.87
C ALA A 123 16.20 0.45 19.29
N ASP A 124 15.24 -0.24 18.66
CA ASP A 124 14.93 -1.64 18.93
C ASP A 124 16.10 -2.57 18.57
N GLY A 125 16.76 -2.32 17.44
CA GLY A 125 17.93 -3.08 16.99
C GLY A 125 19.12 -2.94 17.95
N ILE A 126 19.42 -1.73 18.40
CA ILE A 126 20.50 -1.49 19.38
C ILE A 126 20.16 -2.15 20.72
N ALA A 127 18.92 -2.01 21.19
CA ALA A 127 18.48 -2.65 22.44
C ALA A 127 18.58 -4.18 22.37
N ALA A 128 18.28 -4.80 21.23
CA ALA A 128 18.44 -6.23 21.04
C ALA A 128 19.91 -6.67 21.16
N ILE A 129 20.84 -5.94 20.53
CA ILE A 129 22.29 -6.19 20.62
C ILE A 129 22.77 -6.06 22.07
N GLU A 130 22.34 -5.00 22.77
CA GLU A 130 22.71 -4.76 24.16
C GLU A 130 22.18 -5.85 25.11
N ASN A 131 20.92 -6.27 24.93
CA ASN A 131 20.33 -7.34 25.74
C ASN A 131 21.02 -8.69 25.51
N GLN A 132 21.37 -9.01 24.27
CA GLN A 132 22.11 -10.23 23.95
C GLN A 132 23.49 -10.24 24.60
N ALA A 133 24.23 -9.13 24.50
CA ALA A 133 25.54 -9.02 25.12
C ALA A 133 25.48 -9.04 26.65
N LYS A 134 24.48 -8.36 27.24
CA LYS A 134 24.24 -8.41 28.69
C LYS A 134 24.02 -9.84 29.19
N ALA A 135 23.18 -10.62 28.50
CA ALA A 135 22.94 -12.01 28.86
C ALA A 135 24.21 -12.87 28.78
N ALA A 136 25.06 -12.65 27.77
CA ALA A 136 26.35 -13.33 27.65
C ALA A 136 27.31 -12.95 28.78
N LEU A 137 27.44 -11.65 29.11
CA LEU A 137 28.27 -11.16 30.20
C LEU A 137 27.80 -11.69 31.56
N GLU A 138 26.49 -11.75 31.80
CA GLU A 138 25.92 -12.33 33.03
C GLU A 138 26.22 -13.84 33.19
N ILE A 139 26.43 -14.58 32.10
CA ILE A 139 26.88 -15.98 32.14
C ILE A 139 28.36 -16.03 32.57
N LEU A 140 29.22 -15.24 31.93
CA LEU A 140 30.65 -15.17 32.24
C LEU A 140 30.88 -14.72 33.69
N ASP A 141 30.19 -13.67 34.14
CA ASP A 141 30.30 -13.16 35.51
C ASP A 141 29.90 -14.24 36.53
N ARG A 142 28.84 -15.01 36.27
CA ARG A 142 28.43 -16.14 37.14
C ARG A 142 29.48 -17.24 37.19
N GLN A 143 30.11 -17.58 36.06
CA GLN A 143 31.17 -18.58 36.00
C GLN A 143 32.41 -18.12 36.78
N ILE A 144 32.84 -16.87 36.59
CA ILE A 144 33.95 -16.26 37.34
C ILE A 144 33.66 -16.30 38.84
N MET A 145 32.45 -15.88 39.26
CA MET A 145 32.06 -15.91 40.68
C MET A 145 32.07 -17.34 41.26
N ASP A 146 31.62 -18.35 40.50
CA ASP A 146 31.65 -19.74 40.95
C ASP A 146 33.08 -20.27 41.10
N LEU A 147 33.97 -20.00 40.12
CA LEU A 147 35.39 -20.37 40.21
C LEU A 147 36.08 -19.67 41.39
N GLN A 148 35.82 -18.38 41.60
CA GLN A 148 36.32 -17.63 42.75
C GLN A 148 35.82 -18.21 44.08
N ARG A 149 34.55 -18.65 44.14
CA ARG A 149 33.99 -19.32 45.32
C ARG A 149 34.68 -20.66 45.59
N ARG A 150 34.88 -21.49 44.55
CA ARG A 150 35.57 -22.78 44.67
C ARG A 150 37.02 -22.60 45.09
N ARG A 151 37.74 -21.64 44.51
CA ARG A 151 39.12 -21.30 44.88
C ARG A 151 39.31 -21.00 46.37
N ARG A 152 38.31 -20.41 47.04
CA ARG A 152 38.34 -20.08 48.48
C ARG A 152 38.14 -21.29 49.40
N MET A 153 37.89 -22.49 48.89
CA MET A 153 37.70 -23.68 49.73
C MET A 153 39.04 -24.14 50.35
N LEU A 154 39.02 -24.42 51.66
CA LEU A 154 40.22 -24.67 52.48
C LEU A 154 40.97 -25.99 52.13
N SER A 155 40.34 -26.91 51.40
CA SER A 155 40.89 -28.24 51.09
C SER A 155 41.58 -28.37 49.73
N LEU A 156 41.83 -27.26 49.04
CA LEU A 156 42.44 -27.26 47.71
C LEU A 156 43.98 -27.25 47.79
N SER A 157 44.61 -28.09 46.96
CA SER A 157 46.06 -28.05 46.74
C SER A 157 46.46 -26.77 46.00
N ASP A 158 47.71 -26.34 46.16
CA ASP A 158 48.23 -25.13 45.48
C ASP A 158 48.19 -25.27 43.95
N HIS A 159 48.41 -26.47 43.42
CA HIS A 159 48.26 -26.73 41.99
C HIS A 159 46.82 -26.53 41.52
N ALA A 160 45.83 -27.00 42.27
CA ALA A 160 44.42 -26.79 41.92
C ALA A 160 44.03 -25.30 41.98
N ARG A 161 44.64 -24.51 42.87
CA ARG A 161 44.45 -23.06 42.91
C ARG A 161 45.00 -22.37 41.67
N SER A 162 46.19 -22.77 41.18
CA SER A 162 46.74 -22.19 39.95
C SER A 162 45.84 -22.45 38.75
N VAL A 163 45.28 -23.67 38.64
CA VAL A 163 44.33 -24.02 37.57
C VAL A 163 43.08 -23.13 37.62
N PHE A 164 42.56 -22.82 38.81
CA PHE A 164 41.44 -21.88 38.94
C PHE A 164 41.83 -20.45 38.57
N ASP A 165 43.03 -20.00 38.93
CA ASP A 165 43.52 -18.67 38.58
C ASP A 165 43.67 -18.51 37.07
N ASP A 166 44.26 -19.49 36.39
CA ASP A 166 44.38 -19.52 34.93
C ASP A 166 43.00 -19.50 34.25
N ALA A 167 42.04 -20.27 34.77
CA ALA A 167 40.67 -20.31 34.24
C ALA A 167 39.93 -18.98 34.46
N ILE A 168 40.10 -18.32 35.62
CA ILE A 168 39.52 -17.00 35.89
C ILE A 168 40.09 -15.97 34.92
N VAL A 169 41.42 -15.92 34.74
CA VAL A 169 42.07 -15.01 33.79
C VAL A 169 41.56 -15.23 32.36
N SER A 170 41.39 -16.50 31.94
CA SER A 170 40.82 -16.82 30.63
C SER A 170 39.41 -16.27 30.45
N LEU A 171 38.52 -16.44 31.45
CA LEU A 171 37.15 -15.91 31.39
C LEU A 171 37.10 -14.38 31.46
N GLU A 172 38.03 -13.75 32.17
CA GLU A 172 38.17 -12.29 32.20
C GLU A 172 38.57 -11.74 30.83
N VAL A 173 39.49 -12.41 30.13
CA VAL A 173 39.85 -12.08 28.74
C VAL A 173 38.67 -12.28 27.80
N GLU A 174 37.92 -13.39 27.91
CA GLU A 174 36.71 -13.62 27.12
C GLU A 174 35.64 -12.54 27.36
N ARG A 175 35.51 -12.09 28.62
CA ARG A 175 34.61 -10.99 29.00
C ARG A 175 35.01 -9.67 28.36
N GLU A 176 36.31 -9.34 28.35
CA GLU A 176 36.83 -8.15 27.68
C GLU A 176 36.58 -8.20 26.16
N ILE A 177 36.87 -9.35 25.53
CA ILE A 177 36.58 -9.58 24.10
C ILE A 177 35.09 -9.40 23.80
N ALA A 178 34.21 -9.91 24.66
CA ALA A 178 32.76 -9.75 24.51
C ALA A 178 32.30 -8.28 24.63
N MET A 179 32.93 -7.50 25.50
CA MET A 179 32.67 -6.06 25.63
C MET A 179 33.14 -5.29 24.39
N ASP A 180 34.31 -5.62 23.85
CA ASP A 180 34.82 -5.02 22.62
C ASP A 180 33.94 -5.36 21.42
N ASP A 181 33.50 -6.61 21.28
CA ASP A 181 32.58 -7.03 20.23
C ASP A 181 31.22 -6.32 20.33
N LEU A 182 30.68 -6.14 21.55
CA LEU A 182 29.48 -5.32 21.76
C LEU A 182 29.70 -3.88 21.28
N SER A 183 30.82 -3.25 21.62
CA SER A 183 31.13 -1.88 21.22
C SER A 183 31.21 -1.76 19.68
N ALA A 184 31.87 -2.72 19.03
CA ALA A 184 32.01 -2.78 17.58
C ALA A 184 30.66 -2.99 16.89
N LYS A 185 29.82 -3.89 17.41
CA LYS A 185 28.47 -4.14 16.87
C LYS A 185 27.58 -2.92 16.99
N ARG A 186 27.59 -2.23 18.14
CA ARG A 186 26.85 -0.98 18.33
C ARG A 186 27.29 0.10 17.36
N GLN A 187 28.61 0.27 17.16
CA GLN A 187 29.13 1.26 16.23
C GLN A 187 28.74 0.94 14.79
N ARG A 188 28.84 -0.33 14.37
CA ARG A 188 28.39 -0.75 13.03
C ARG A 188 26.90 -0.47 12.82
N ALA A 189 26.06 -0.82 13.79
CA ALA A 189 24.62 -0.55 13.72
C ALA A 189 24.34 0.95 13.56
N ARG A 190 24.94 1.80 14.41
CA ARG A 190 24.81 3.26 14.32
C ARG A 190 25.22 3.81 12.96
N THR A 191 26.40 3.43 12.46
CA THR A 191 26.87 3.90 11.15
C THR A 191 26.00 3.44 9.99
N ALA A 192 25.34 2.28 10.10
CA ALA A 192 24.39 1.83 9.08
C ALA A 192 23.12 2.68 9.12
N ILE A 193 22.56 2.91 10.31
CA ILE A 193 21.37 3.75 10.52
C ILE A 193 21.63 5.19 10.07
N GLU A 194 22.78 5.78 10.42
CA GLU A 194 23.16 7.14 10.01
C GLU A 194 23.21 7.29 8.48
N ARG A 195 23.70 6.27 7.76
CA ARG A 195 23.70 6.30 6.28
C ARG A 195 22.29 6.24 5.72
N GLU A 196 21.43 5.39 6.28
CA GLU A 196 20.03 5.29 5.86
C GLU A 196 19.24 6.58 6.18
N GLU A 197 19.50 7.19 7.34
CA GLU A 197 18.93 8.48 7.74
C GLU A 197 19.35 9.59 6.78
N LEU A 198 20.64 9.69 6.45
CA LEU A 198 21.14 10.66 5.48
C LEU A 198 20.53 10.45 4.09
N ALA A 199 20.39 9.20 3.65
CA ALA A 199 19.73 8.89 2.37
C ALA A 199 18.26 9.35 2.36
N LEU A 200 17.53 9.15 3.46
CA LEU A 200 16.15 9.63 3.60
C LEU A 200 16.06 11.16 3.67
N ILE A 201 17.00 11.83 4.33
CA ILE A 201 17.06 13.30 4.39
C ILE A 201 17.33 13.88 3.00
N ASN A 202 18.29 13.33 2.28
CA ASN A 202 18.59 13.76 0.90
C ASN A 202 17.38 13.55 0.00
N ARG A 203 16.69 12.42 0.14
CA ARG A 203 15.43 12.13 -0.56
C ARG A 203 14.27 13.06 -0.18
N ALA A 204 14.27 13.62 1.03
CA ALA A 204 13.23 14.56 1.47
C ALA A 204 13.38 15.95 0.83
N ALA A 205 14.60 16.31 0.40
CA ALA A 205 14.90 17.56 -0.29
C ALA A 205 14.44 17.52 -1.75
N VAL A 206 13.13 17.58 -1.97
CA VAL A 206 12.51 17.52 -3.29
C VAL A 206 12.17 18.90 -3.83
N ARG A 207 12.51 19.10 -5.10
CA ARG A 207 11.96 20.17 -5.93
C ARG A 207 10.79 19.63 -6.73
N VAL A 208 9.64 20.30 -6.63
CA VAL A 208 8.45 19.99 -7.44
C VAL A 208 8.42 20.94 -8.63
N THR A 209 8.32 20.39 -9.83
CA THR A 209 8.07 21.12 -11.07
C THR A 209 6.80 20.58 -11.70
N VAL A 210 5.92 21.46 -12.17
CA VAL A 210 4.62 21.08 -12.72
C VAL A 210 4.52 21.53 -14.16
N GLU A 211 4.08 20.63 -15.03
CA GLU A 211 3.80 20.90 -16.43
C GLU A 211 2.32 20.58 -16.73
N PRO A 212 1.49 21.57 -17.09
CA PRO A 212 0.10 21.34 -17.42
C PRO A 212 0.00 20.53 -18.73
N LEU A 213 -0.71 19.41 -18.69
CA LEU A 213 -0.90 18.54 -19.84
C LEU A 213 -2.08 18.99 -20.68
N TYR A 214 -3.24 19.21 -20.06
CA TYR A 214 -4.46 19.64 -20.74
C TYR A 214 -5.48 20.28 -19.79
N HIS A 215 -6.34 21.11 -20.38
CA HIS A 215 -7.44 21.80 -19.72
C HIS A 215 -8.78 21.19 -20.14
N VAL A 216 -9.65 20.97 -19.17
CA VAL A 216 -10.96 20.37 -19.35
C VAL A 216 -12.01 21.30 -18.75
N ARG A 217 -12.97 21.71 -19.58
CA ARG A 217 -14.24 22.21 -19.07
C ARG A 217 -15.16 21.04 -18.83
N TRP A 218 -15.49 20.79 -17.57
CA TRP A 218 -16.35 19.68 -17.19
C TRP A 218 -17.78 20.17 -16.92
N SER A 219 -18.75 19.34 -17.23
CA SER A 219 -20.13 19.52 -16.81
C SER A 219 -20.69 18.20 -16.29
N ALA A 220 -21.35 18.23 -15.16
CA ALA A 220 -22.01 17.07 -14.59
C ALA A 220 -23.52 17.35 -14.63
N GLN A 221 -24.16 16.95 -15.72
CA GLN A 221 -25.60 17.04 -15.81
C GLN A 221 -26.19 16.22 -14.66
N ALA A 222 -27.01 16.85 -13.83
CA ALA A 222 -27.92 16.10 -13.00
C ALA A 222 -28.85 15.38 -13.98
N ARG A 223 -28.55 14.13 -14.32
CA ARG A 223 -29.56 13.27 -14.93
C ARG A 223 -30.75 13.38 -13.99
N MET A 224 -31.84 13.99 -14.48
CA MET A 224 -33.12 13.75 -13.86
C MET A 224 -33.28 12.25 -13.98
N THR A 225 -32.98 11.54 -12.90
CA THR A 225 -33.22 10.11 -12.86
C THR A 225 -34.67 9.94 -13.29
N GLU A 226 -34.96 8.91 -14.09
CA GLU A 226 -36.36 8.60 -14.43
C GLU A 226 -37.21 8.58 -13.15
N GLU A 227 -36.65 8.18 -12.00
CA GLU A 227 -37.30 8.29 -10.69
C GLU A 227 -37.71 9.71 -10.27
N MET A 228 -36.91 10.74 -10.58
CA MET A 228 -37.23 12.14 -10.31
C MET A 228 -38.18 12.73 -11.36
N GLU A 229 -38.05 12.34 -12.63
CA GLU A 229 -39.06 12.65 -13.67
C GLU A 229 -40.40 12.00 -13.33
N TRP A 230 -40.41 10.72 -12.95
CA TRP A 230 -41.59 10.02 -12.45
C TRP A 230 -42.09 10.70 -11.18
N ALA A 231 -41.24 11.09 -10.23
CA ALA A 231 -41.67 11.82 -9.03
C ALA A 231 -42.31 13.17 -9.37
N GLN A 232 -41.79 13.92 -10.35
CA GLN A 232 -42.39 15.17 -10.83
C GLN A 232 -43.68 14.94 -11.64
N ILE A 233 -43.75 13.89 -12.45
CA ILE A 233 -44.96 13.46 -13.17
C ILE A 233 -46.03 13.00 -12.17
N TYR A 234 -45.65 12.27 -11.13
CA TYR A 234 -46.55 11.85 -10.04
C TYR A 234 -46.99 13.05 -9.19
N ALA A 235 -46.09 13.99 -8.89
CA ALA A 235 -46.43 15.22 -8.16
C ALA A 235 -47.38 16.13 -8.97
N SER A 236 -47.12 16.31 -10.26
CA SER A 236 -47.97 17.10 -11.17
C SER A 236 -49.33 16.44 -11.42
N ARG A 237 -49.40 15.09 -11.54
CA ARG A 237 -50.69 14.37 -11.57
C ARG A 237 -51.45 14.42 -10.24
N ARG A 238 -50.76 14.61 -9.11
CA ARG A 238 -51.42 14.76 -7.79
C ARG A 238 -52.05 16.14 -7.60
N THR A 239 -51.50 17.18 -8.23
CA THR A 239 -52.07 18.54 -8.18
C THR A 239 -53.35 18.71 -9.00
N ASP A 240 -53.65 17.79 -9.92
CA ASP A 240 -54.94 17.77 -10.64
C ASP A 240 -56.09 17.17 -9.82
N TYR A 241 -55.80 16.57 -8.66
CA TYR A 241 -56.82 16.30 -7.64
C TYR A 241 -57.06 17.58 -6.82
N HIS A 242 -57.71 18.56 -7.45
CA HIS A 242 -58.42 19.59 -6.73
C HIS A 242 -59.59 18.91 -6.00
N PRO A 243 -59.62 18.84 -4.66
CA PRO A 243 -60.83 18.43 -3.96
C PRO A 243 -61.84 19.56 -4.17
N LEU A 244 -62.72 19.38 -5.16
CA LEU A 244 -63.97 20.13 -5.20
C LEU A 244 -64.70 19.85 -3.89
N SER A 245 -64.67 20.86 -3.02
CA SER A 245 -65.77 21.26 -2.15
C SER A 245 -66.55 20.13 -1.48
N LEU A 246 -66.10 19.73 -0.28
CA LEU A 246 -67.04 19.30 0.76
C LEU A 246 -67.03 20.35 1.85
N ARG A 247 -67.92 21.33 1.64
CA ARG A 247 -68.33 22.34 2.61
C ARG A 247 -69.60 21.82 3.28
N GLY A 248 -69.58 21.72 4.60
CA GLY A 248 -70.65 21.18 5.45
C GLY A 248 -70.25 19.79 5.93
N GLY A 249 -70.09 19.51 7.21
CA GLY A 249 -70.75 20.05 8.40
C GLY A 249 -71.11 18.83 9.25
N ASP A 250 -70.87 18.96 10.55
CA ASP A 250 -71.32 18.08 11.64
C ASP A 250 -70.54 16.79 11.96
N ASP A 251 -69.88 16.87 13.13
CA ASP A 251 -69.90 15.92 14.24
C ASP A 251 -70.11 14.44 13.92
N ILE A 252 -69.00 13.71 13.77
CA ILE A 252 -68.95 12.28 14.06
C ILE A 252 -67.66 11.97 14.82
N GLN A 253 -67.76 11.91 16.15
CA GLN A 253 -66.82 11.15 16.98
C GLN A 253 -67.03 9.66 16.71
N VAL A 254 -66.21 9.08 15.82
CA VAL A 254 -66.09 7.62 15.71
C VAL A 254 -64.71 7.21 16.24
N ARG A 255 -64.75 6.57 17.41
CA ARG A 255 -63.73 5.68 17.93
C ARG A 255 -63.44 4.60 16.87
N LEU A 256 -62.21 4.56 16.37
CA LEU A 256 -61.64 3.39 15.72
C LEU A 256 -60.28 3.09 16.37
N THR A 257 -60.36 2.29 17.43
CA THR A 257 -59.32 1.33 17.80
C THR A 257 -59.34 0.20 16.77
N GLY A 258 -58.27 0.01 16.00
CA GLY A 258 -58.14 -1.19 15.17
C GLY A 258 -57.00 -1.12 14.15
N GLY A 259 -56.00 -1.97 14.34
CA GLY A 259 -55.21 -2.60 13.27
C GLY A 259 -54.21 -1.71 12.56
N LEU A 260 -53.02 -1.59 13.14
CA LEU A 260 -51.81 -1.12 12.44
C LEU A 260 -50.94 -2.34 12.14
N ASP A 261 -51.43 -3.25 11.31
CA ASP A 261 -50.68 -4.38 10.77
C ASP A 261 -50.84 -4.39 9.23
N ASP A 262 -49.74 -4.69 8.54
CA ASP A 262 -49.61 -4.88 7.09
C ASP A 262 -49.67 -3.66 6.17
N LEU A 263 -48.56 -2.91 6.13
CA LEU A 263 -48.03 -2.36 4.88
C LEU A 263 -46.52 -2.62 4.79
N SER A 264 -46.18 -3.87 4.52
CA SER A 264 -44.83 -4.26 4.09
C SER A 264 -44.65 -3.92 2.60
N PRO A 265 -43.60 -3.19 2.20
CA PRO A 265 -43.34 -2.87 0.80
C PRO A 265 -42.99 -4.14 -0.01
N PRO A 266 -43.30 -4.18 -1.32
CA PRO A 266 -43.05 -5.36 -2.13
C PRO A 266 -41.55 -5.63 -2.29
N SER A 267 -41.13 -6.81 -1.86
CA SER A 267 -39.78 -7.37 -2.03
C SER A 267 -39.41 -7.45 -3.51
N ARG A 268 -38.34 -6.76 -3.92
CA ARG A 268 -37.75 -6.91 -5.27
C ARG A 268 -37.21 -8.34 -5.45
N PRO A 269 -37.37 -8.96 -6.64
CA PRO A 269 -36.76 -10.25 -6.93
C PRO A 269 -35.24 -10.09 -7.11
N VAL A 270 -34.47 -10.76 -6.26
CA VAL A 270 -33.03 -10.96 -6.41
C VAL A 270 -32.80 -11.88 -7.61
N LYS A 271 -32.41 -11.30 -8.75
CA LYS A 271 -31.91 -12.09 -9.89
C LYS A 271 -30.51 -12.62 -9.54
N ALA A 272 -30.39 -13.95 -9.52
CA ALA A 272 -29.12 -14.65 -9.42
C ALA A 272 -28.18 -14.21 -10.54
N ARG A 273 -27.01 -13.67 -10.16
CA ARG A 273 -25.95 -13.30 -11.10
C ARG A 273 -25.32 -14.58 -11.64
N GLN A 274 -25.53 -14.82 -12.94
CA GLN A 274 -24.88 -15.89 -13.70
C GLN A 274 -23.36 -15.69 -13.67
N LYS A 275 -22.63 -16.79 -13.44
CA LYS A 275 -21.19 -16.90 -13.67
C LYS A 275 -20.92 -16.70 -15.16
N THR A 276 -20.38 -15.55 -15.54
CA THR A 276 -19.79 -15.34 -16.86
C THR A 276 -18.46 -16.08 -16.95
N ALA A 277 -18.37 -16.94 -17.96
CA ALA A 277 -17.20 -17.71 -18.35
C ALA A 277 -16.03 -16.80 -18.74
N ALA A 278 -14.82 -17.30 -18.53
CA ALA A 278 -13.57 -16.66 -18.94
C ALA A 278 -13.53 -16.43 -20.46
N HIS A 279 -13.02 -15.27 -20.85
CA HIS A 279 -12.90 -14.79 -22.24
C HIS A 279 -11.76 -15.55 -22.96
N PRO A 280 -11.86 -15.89 -24.27
CA PRO A 280 -10.90 -16.77 -24.93
C PRO A 280 -9.55 -16.14 -25.32
N LEU A 281 -9.31 -14.86 -24.99
CA LEU A 281 -8.15 -14.10 -25.48
C LEU A 281 -6.88 -14.27 -24.61
N ASP A 282 -6.98 -14.90 -23.44
CA ASP A 282 -5.81 -15.17 -22.57
C ASP A 282 -5.03 -16.45 -22.96
N THR A 283 -5.56 -17.23 -23.92
CA THR A 283 -4.95 -18.50 -24.33
C THR A 283 -3.92 -18.33 -25.45
N GLU A 284 -4.05 -17.30 -26.28
CA GLU A 284 -3.18 -17.09 -27.45
C GLU A 284 -1.87 -16.35 -27.10
N LEU A 285 -1.88 -15.49 -26.07
CA LEU A 285 -0.66 -14.79 -25.64
C LEU A 285 0.36 -15.71 -24.94
N ARG A 286 -0.11 -16.84 -24.37
CA ARG A 286 0.77 -17.86 -23.77
C ARG A 286 1.42 -18.79 -24.79
N ALA A 287 0.86 -18.91 -26.00
CA ALA A 287 1.45 -19.73 -27.06
C ALA A 287 2.58 -18.99 -27.81
N ALA A 288 2.53 -17.65 -27.88
CA ALA A 288 3.49 -16.85 -28.64
C ALA A 288 4.87 -16.68 -27.95
N LEU A 289 4.95 -16.90 -26.63
CA LEU A 289 6.19 -16.74 -25.85
C LEU A 289 7.04 -18.03 -25.73
N ALA A 290 6.67 -19.10 -26.44
CA ALA A 290 7.36 -20.39 -26.38
C ALA A 290 8.36 -20.66 -27.54
N GLN A 291 8.57 -19.73 -28.47
CA GLN A 291 9.31 -19.98 -29.73
C GLN A 291 10.53 -19.09 -30.01
N THR A 292 11.29 -18.68 -29.01
CA THR A 292 12.63 -18.10 -29.24
C THR A 292 13.69 -18.79 -28.40
N ARG A 293 14.25 -19.85 -28.96
CA ARG A 293 15.47 -20.51 -28.46
C ARG A 293 16.51 -20.48 -29.58
N PRO A 294 17.64 -19.76 -29.44
CA PRO A 294 18.74 -19.92 -30.36
C PRO A 294 19.57 -21.14 -29.95
N THR A 295 19.84 -21.99 -30.93
CA THR A 295 20.75 -23.12 -30.91
C THR A 295 22.19 -22.61 -30.91
N GLN A 296 23.02 -23.05 -29.95
CA GLN A 296 24.47 -23.09 -30.11
C GLN A 296 24.99 -24.43 -29.60
N GLU A 297 25.64 -25.13 -30.52
CA GLU A 297 26.38 -26.38 -30.36
C GLU A 297 27.84 -26.09 -29.95
N GLU A 298 28.35 -26.95 -29.06
CA GLU A 298 29.76 -27.39 -28.83
C GLU A 298 30.76 -26.32 -28.28
N ASP A 299 31.64 -26.55 -27.30
CA ASP A 299 32.36 -27.77 -26.93
C ASP A 299 32.96 -27.69 -25.49
N GLU A 300 33.18 -28.87 -24.90
CA GLU A 300 34.17 -29.26 -23.85
C GLU A 300 34.31 -28.56 -22.46
N THR A 301 33.85 -29.27 -21.41
CA THR A 301 34.56 -29.76 -20.18
C THR A 301 33.71 -29.71 -18.89
N PRO A 302 33.69 -30.78 -18.04
CA PRO A 302 32.74 -30.89 -16.94
C PRO A 302 33.34 -30.43 -15.59
N VAL A 303 33.18 -29.16 -15.23
CA VAL A 303 33.37 -28.66 -13.85
C VAL A 303 32.35 -27.57 -13.52
N LYS A 304 31.03 -27.88 -13.54
CA LYS A 304 29.98 -26.85 -13.29
C LYS A 304 28.74 -27.31 -12.51
N THR A 305 28.77 -28.39 -11.74
CA THR A 305 27.54 -28.91 -11.10
C THR A 305 27.08 -28.17 -9.82
N GLN A 306 27.91 -27.38 -9.15
CA GLN A 306 27.50 -26.67 -7.92
C GLN A 306 26.96 -25.23 -8.16
N SER A 307 27.40 -24.57 -9.24
CA SER A 307 26.97 -23.19 -9.54
C SER A 307 25.51 -23.12 -9.98
N ASP A 308 25.03 -24.14 -10.68
CA ASP A 308 23.66 -24.14 -11.24
C ASP A 308 22.61 -24.50 -10.18
N ALA A 309 22.97 -25.35 -9.19
CA ALA A 309 22.07 -25.72 -8.10
C ALA A 309 21.75 -24.53 -7.18
N THR A 310 22.76 -23.74 -6.82
CA THR A 310 22.60 -22.54 -5.96
C THR A 310 21.85 -21.42 -6.68
N LYS A 311 22.11 -21.21 -7.98
CA LYS A 311 21.33 -20.28 -8.81
C LYS A 311 19.86 -20.67 -8.90
N ASN A 312 19.55 -21.95 -9.07
CA ASN A 312 18.17 -22.43 -9.12
C ASN A 312 17.45 -22.24 -7.77
N ALA A 313 18.12 -22.50 -6.64
CA ALA A 313 17.56 -22.30 -5.30
C ALA A 313 17.24 -20.82 -5.02
N ASN A 314 18.16 -19.91 -5.39
CA ASN A 314 17.94 -18.46 -5.25
C ASN A 314 16.78 -17.96 -6.13
N GLY A 315 16.64 -18.48 -7.35
CA GLY A 315 15.52 -18.17 -8.23
C GLY A 315 14.17 -18.64 -7.66
N ALA A 316 14.14 -19.85 -7.10
CA ALA A 316 12.94 -20.38 -6.43
C ALA A 316 12.56 -19.56 -5.19
N ARG A 317 13.56 -19.16 -4.39
CA ARG A 317 13.37 -18.30 -3.20
C ARG A 317 12.73 -16.97 -3.56
N SER A 318 13.23 -16.30 -4.60
CA SER A 318 12.69 -15.00 -5.06
C SER A 318 11.22 -15.09 -5.50
N ARG A 319 10.85 -16.19 -6.19
CA ARG A 319 9.46 -16.43 -6.60
C ARG A 319 8.53 -16.61 -5.40
N LEU A 320 8.94 -17.38 -4.38
CA LEU A 320 8.15 -17.59 -3.16
C LEU A 320 7.96 -16.31 -2.34
N LEU A 321 9.00 -15.48 -2.24
CA LEU A 321 8.91 -14.16 -1.58
C LEU A 321 7.96 -13.22 -2.32
N SER A 322 7.98 -13.23 -3.65
CA SER A 322 7.04 -12.46 -4.47
C SER A 322 5.60 -12.93 -4.30
N GLU A 323 5.37 -14.24 -4.24
CA GLU A 323 4.04 -14.82 -3.97
C GLU A 323 3.53 -14.46 -2.56
N LEU A 324 4.41 -14.49 -1.56
CA LEU A 324 4.09 -14.09 -0.19
C LEU A 324 3.73 -12.60 -0.11
N ALA A 325 4.46 -11.72 -0.80
CA ALA A 325 4.15 -10.31 -0.86
C ALA A 325 2.77 -10.03 -1.52
N LEU A 326 2.41 -10.77 -2.58
CA LEU A 326 1.07 -10.71 -3.19
C LEU A 326 -0.02 -11.20 -2.23
N LEU A 327 0.24 -12.29 -1.50
CA LEU A 327 -0.67 -12.81 -0.49
C LEU A 327 -0.90 -11.80 0.64
N GLU A 328 0.15 -11.14 1.13
CA GLU A 328 0.03 -10.12 2.18
C GLU A 328 -0.73 -8.87 1.72
N ARG A 329 -0.51 -8.41 0.48
CA ARG A 329 -1.30 -7.31 -0.12
C ARG A 329 -2.78 -7.65 -0.26
N SER A 330 -3.12 -8.89 -0.59
CA SER A 330 -4.51 -9.34 -0.75
C SER A 330 -5.21 -9.62 0.58
N GLY A 331 -4.50 -10.20 1.55
CA GLY A 331 -5.00 -10.48 2.89
C GLY A 331 -5.34 -9.22 3.69
N ALA A 332 -4.58 -8.13 3.49
CA ALA A 332 -4.81 -6.84 4.15
C ALA A 332 -6.12 -6.14 3.74
N ARG A 333 -6.71 -6.49 2.58
CA ARG A 333 -7.83 -5.73 2.00
C ARG A 333 -9.22 -6.39 2.08
N LYS A 334 -9.34 -7.69 2.41
CA LYS A 334 -10.59 -8.43 2.10
C LYS A 334 -11.18 -9.38 3.15
N MET A 335 -10.64 -9.51 4.36
CA MET A 335 -11.02 -10.62 5.23
C MET A 335 -11.91 -10.21 6.42
N GLY A 336 -13.18 -9.88 6.15
CA GLY A 336 -14.22 -9.62 7.18
C GLY A 336 -14.87 -10.88 7.76
N GLY A 337 -14.31 -12.08 7.55
CA GLY A 337 -14.90 -13.36 7.97
C GLY A 337 -13.88 -14.35 8.51
N ARG A 338 -14.35 -15.29 9.36
CA ARG A 338 -13.52 -16.29 10.08
C ARG A 338 -12.87 -17.32 9.15
N ASP A 339 -13.55 -17.75 8.10
CA ASP A 339 -13.06 -18.78 7.18
C ASP A 339 -12.03 -18.28 6.16
N PRO A 340 -12.22 -17.09 5.52
CA PRO A 340 -11.22 -16.53 4.62
C PRO A 340 -9.87 -16.25 5.33
N TYR A 341 -9.90 -15.79 6.58
CA TYR A 341 -8.69 -15.57 7.36
C TYR A 341 -7.93 -16.87 7.64
N LYS A 342 -8.64 -17.98 7.90
CA LYS A 342 -8.01 -19.29 8.12
C LYS A 342 -7.24 -19.75 6.88
N LEU A 343 -7.85 -19.67 5.69
CA LEU A 343 -7.19 -20.01 4.42
C LEU A 343 -5.96 -19.14 4.15
N TYR A 344 -6.05 -17.84 4.44
CA TYR A 344 -4.89 -16.94 4.36
C TYR A 344 -3.77 -17.35 5.31
N SER A 345 -4.09 -17.65 6.57
CA SER A 345 -3.09 -18.04 7.58
C SER A 345 -2.39 -19.36 7.23
N GLU A 346 -3.14 -20.35 6.72
CA GLU A 346 -2.61 -21.63 6.27
C GLU A 346 -1.69 -21.46 5.07
N ARG A 347 -2.11 -20.68 4.06
CA ARG A 347 -1.29 -20.42 2.88
C ARG A 347 -0.02 -19.62 3.20
N ARG A 348 -0.11 -18.66 4.12
CA ARG A 348 1.06 -17.90 4.60
C ARG A 348 2.06 -18.79 5.32
N ALA A 349 1.59 -19.68 6.20
CA ALA A 349 2.45 -20.65 6.89
C ALA A 349 3.13 -21.62 5.91
N GLU A 350 2.42 -22.08 4.88
CA GLU A 350 2.97 -22.94 3.82
C GLU A 350 4.12 -22.24 3.06
N LEU A 351 3.92 -20.99 2.64
CA LEU A 351 4.94 -20.23 1.90
C LEU A 351 6.18 -19.96 2.76
N LEU A 352 6.00 -19.57 4.03
CA LEU A 352 7.11 -19.38 4.96
C LEU A 352 7.89 -20.67 5.21
N GLY A 353 7.21 -21.82 5.33
CA GLY A 353 7.86 -23.13 5.46
C GLY A 353 8.73 -23.48 4.24
N LYS A 354 8.26 -23.19 3.03
CA LYS A 354 9.04 -23.41 1.79
C LYS A 354 10.26 -22.49 1.70
N VAL A 355 10.13 -21.23 2.10
CA VAL A 355 11.26 -20.29 2.15
C VAL A 355 12.32 -20.77 3.14
N ALA A 356 11.91 -21.20 4.35
CA ALA A 356 12.83 -21.72 5.35
C ALA A 356 13.59 -22.99 4.88
N LEU A 357 12.92 -23.88 4.14
CA LEU A 357 13.59 -25.05 3.54
C LEU A 357 14.62 -24.67 2.49
N LEU A 358 14.33 -23.68 1.64
CA LEU A 358 15.31 -23.18 0.66
C LEU A 358 16.47 -22.46 1.33
N ASP A 359 16.21 -21.67 2.38
CA ASP A 359 17.26 -21.01 3.16
C ASP A 359 18.18 -22.04 3.82
N ALA A 360 17.64 -23.14 4.35
CA ALA A 360 18.44 -24.24 4.88
C ALA A 360 19.29 -24.93 3.79
N GLN A 361 18.74 -25.14 2.59
CA GLN A 361 19.49 -25.71 1.46
C GLN A 361 20.61 -24.78 0.95
N ILE A 362 20.38 -23.48 0.97
CA ILE A 362 21.38 -22.48 0.60
C ILE A 362 22.48 -22.39 1.68
N ALA A 363 22.10 -22.49 2.96
CA ALA A 363 23.02 -22.41 4.09
C ALA A 363 23.85 -23.69 4.33
N SER A 364 23.38 -24.85 3.85
CA SER A 364 24.12 -26.11 3.86
C SER A 364 24.66 -26.43 2.46
N PRO A 365 25.76 -25.77 2.02
CA PRO A 365 26.42 -26.18 0.79
C PRO A 365 26.89 -27.62 0.99
N ASN A 366 26.24 -28.56 0.30
CA ASN A 366 26.50 -30.01 0.38
C ASN A 366 27.96 -30.29 0.75
N GLU A 367 28.22 -30.69 1.99
CA GLU A 367 29.49 -31.33 2.32
C GLU A 367 29.58 -32.54 1.40
N PRO A 368 30.56 -32.59 0.47
CA PRO A 368 30.69 -33.75 -0.39
C PRO A 368 30.89 -34.94 0.53
N THR A 369 29.92 -35.85 0.55
CA THR A 369 30.02 -37.16 1.18
C THR A 369 31.31 -37.78 0.70
N MET A 370 32.36 -37.72 1.52
CA MET A 370 33.61 -38.42 1.26
C MET A 370 33.28 -39.90 1.32
N GLY A 371 33.16 -40.51 0.15
CA GLY A 371 33.01 -41.95 0.00
C GLY A 371 34.24 -42.65 0.56
N ALA A 372 33.99 -43.64 1.41
CA ALA A 372 34.96 -44.58 1.96
C ALA A 372 35.36 -45.63 0.92
#